data_AF-A0A961X0A4-F1
#
_entry.id   AF-A0A961X0A4-F1
#
_cell.length_a   1.000
_cell.length_b   1.000
_cell.length_c   1.000
_cell.angle_alpha   90.00
_cell.angle_beta   90.00
_cell.angle_gamma   90.00
#
_symmetry.space_group_name_H-M   'P 1'
#
loop_
_entity.id
_entity.type
_entity.pdbx_description
1 polymer ?
#
loop_
_entity_poly.entity_id
_entity_poly.type
_entity_poly.pdbx_seq_one_letter_code
_entity_poly.pdbx_strand_id
1 'polypeptide(L)' 'LDKWLTPETEKEINRNQCLKRKLYPDDVAKVAVFLASDEASAITNQQYVVDGGWV' A
#
# COMPACT_ATOMS: atom_id res chain seq x y z
N LEU A 1 3.70 1.27 -16.41
CA LEU A 1 2.36 1.05 -15.81
C LEU A 1 1.39 0.49 -16.84
N ASP A 2 1.59 0.84 -18.11
CA ASP A 2 0.69 0.54 -19.24
C ASP A 2 0.40 -0.95 -19.50
N LYS A 3 1.23 -1.86 -18.98
CA LYS A 3 0.99 -3.32 -19.03
C LYS A 3 -0.02 -3.83 -17.98
N TRP A 4 -0.28 -3.04 -16.93
CA TRP A 4 -0.98 -3.48 -15.71
C TRP A 4 -2.04 -2.49 -15.22
N LEU A 5 -2.01 -1.25 -15.69
CA LEU A 5 -2.91 -0.18 -15.27
C LEU A 5 -3.59 0.42 -16.50
N THR A 6 -4.88 0.16 -16.66
CA THR A 6 -5.74 0.86 -17.63
C THR A 6 -6.47 2.02 -16.95
N PRO A 7 -7.05 2.97 -17.71
CA PRO A 7 -7.87 4.04 -17.14
C PRO A 7 -9.09 3.52 -16.35
N GLU A 8 -9.67 2.40 -16.77
CA GLU A 8 -10.80 1.76 -16.09
C GLU A 8 -10.35 1.19 -14.75
N THR A 9 -9.22 0.47 -14.73
CA THR A 9 -8.63 -0.03 -13.49
C THR A 9 -8.28 1.14 -12.58
N GLU A 10 -7.63 2.19 -13.05
CA GLU A 10 -7.26 3.34 -12.19
C GLU A 10 -8.48 4.01 -11.52
N LYS A 11 -9.62 4.08 -12.21
CA LYS A 11 -10.89 4.53 -11.62
C LYS A 11 -11.43 3.56 -10.57
N GLU A 12 -11.35 2.26 -10.83
CA GLU A 12 -11.76 1.23 -9.87
C GLU A 12 -10.90 1.27 -8.60
N ILE A 13 -9.57 1.34 -8.76
CA ILE A 13 -8.61 1.53 -7.66
C ILE A 13 -9.06 2.73 -6.82
N ASN A 14 -9.22 3.90 -7.45
CA ASN A 14 -9.56 5.14 -6.73
C ASN A 14 -10.94 5.07 -6.05
N ARG A 15 -11.92 4.39 -6.65
CA ARG A 15 -13.26 4.22 -6.06
C ARG A 15 -13.21 3.35 -4.81
N ASN A 16 -12.51 2.22 -4.87
CA ASN A 16 -12.51 1.22 -3.79
C ASN A 16 -11.55 1.61 -2.65
N GLN A 17 -10.43 2.27 -2.94
CA GLN A 17 -9.52 2.76 -1.89
C GLN A 17 -10.20 3.79 -0.99
N CYS A 18 -10.04 3.67 0.32
CA CYS A 18 -10.41 4.74 1.25
C CYS A 18 -9.59 6.02 1.01
N LEU A 19 -8.28 5.88 0.77
CA LEU A 19 -7.39 7.01 0.49
C LEU A 19 -7.45 7.39 -1.00
N LYS A 20 -8.00 8.57 -1.31
CA LYS A 20 -8.22 9.04 -2.70
C LYS A 20 -6.96 9.64 -3.34
N ARG A 21 -5.88 8.86 -3.37
CA ARG A 21 -4.61 9.21 -4.05
C ARG A 21 -3.98 7.97 -4.66
N LYS A 22 -3.15 8.18 -5.69
CA LYS A 22 -2.32 7.11 -6.24
C LYS A 22 -1.27 6.69 -5.20
N LEU A 23 -1.12 5.38 -5.03
CA LEU A 23 -0.03 4.80 -4.25
C LEU A 23 1.19 4.58 -5.13
N TYR A 24 2.36 4.69 -4.51
CA TYR A 24 3.65 4.48 -5.15
C TYR A 24 4.44 3.42 -4.39
N PRO A 25 5.50 2.83 -5.00
CA PRO A 25 6.36 1.88 -4.30
C PRO A 25 6.88 2.38 -2.94
N ASP A 26 7.07 3.68 -2.80
CA ASP A 26 7.49 4.32 -1.55
C ASP A 26 6.51 4.10 -0.39
N ASP A 27 5.21 3.96 -0.66
CA ASP A 27 4.20 3.75 0.39
C ASP A 27 4.42 2.41 1.11
N VAL A 28 4.75 1.34 0.38
CA VAL A 28 5.10 0.04 0.99
C VAL A 28 6.52 0.04 1.56
N ALA A 29 7.47 0.73 0.90
CA ALA A 29 8.85 0.80 1.38
C ALA A 29 8.95 1.48 2.76
N LYS A 30 8.16 2.53 3.01
CA LYS A 30 8.12 3.21 4.32
C LYS A 30 7.66 2.29 5.45
N VAL A 31 6.66 1.44 5.19
CA VAL A 31 6.20 0.44 6.16
C VAL A 31 7.29 -0.60 6.41
N ALA A 32 7.96 -1.08 5.36
CA ALA A 32 9.06 -2.03 5.50
C ALA A 32 10.23 -1.44 6.32
N VAL A 33 10.59 -0.17 6.10
CA VAL A 33 11.63 0.52 6.89
C VAL A 33 11.23 0.65 8.35
N PHE A 34 9.97 1.00 8.64
CA PHE A 34 9.45 1.01 10.02
C PHE A 34 9.55 -0.38 10.67
N LEU A 35 9.12 -1.43 9.96
CA LEU A 35 9.18 -2.81 10.48
C LEU A 35 10.62 -3.32 10.69
N ALA A 36 11.60 -2.74 10.00
CA ALA A 36 13.02 -3.04 10.20
C ALA A 36 13.67 -2.22 11.33
N SER A 37 12.95 -1.26 11.92
CA SER A 37 13.46 -0.41 13.00
C SER A 37 13.20 -1.02 14.38
N ASP A 38 13.92 -0.53 15.39
CA ASP A 38 13.75 -0.93 16.79
C ASP A 38 12.33 -0.65 17.33
N GLU A 39 11.61 0.29 16.71
CA GLU A 39 10.26 0.68 17.11
C GLU A 39 9.20 -0.38 16.79
N ALA A 40 9.55 -1.34 15.93
CA ALA A 40 8.72 -2.51 15.63
C ALA A 40 9.12 -3.76 16.44
N SER A 41 9.95 -3.62 17.48
CA SER A 41 10.52 -4.76 18.25
C SER A 41 9.51 -5.76 18.84
N ALA A 42 8.25 -5.35 19.05
CA ALA A 42 7.18 -6.22 19.55
C ALA A 42 6.28 -6.80 18.43
N ILE A 43 6.60 -6.58 17.16
CA ILE A 43 5.82 -7.02 16.00
C ILE A 43 6.52 -8.22 15.36
N THR A 44 5.88 -9.39 15.36
CA THR A 44 6.37 -10.58 14.68
C THR A 44 5.22 -11.46 14.18
N ASN A 45 5.45 -12.20 13.10
CA ASN A 45 4.47 -13.10 12.47
C ASN A 45 3.13 -12.41 12.12
N GLN A 46 3.17 -11.14 11.73
CA GLN A 46 1.99 -10.36 11.34
C GLN A 46 1.99 -10.07 9.83
N GLN A 47 0.80 -9.85 9.27
CA GLN A 47 0.61 -9.38 7.90
C GLN A 47 0.10 -7.94 7.93
N TYR A 48 0.74 -7.06 7.15
CA TYR A 48 0.35 -5.66 7.01
C TYR A 48 -0.06 -5.37 5.57
N VAL A 49 -1.30 -4.91 5.38
CA VAL A 49 -1.83 -4.54 4.06
C VAL A 49 -1.58 -3.06 3.82
N VAL A 50 -0.88 -2.73 2.74
CA VAL A 50 -0.52 -1.36 2.35
C VAL A 50 -1.11 -1.03 0.98
N ASP A 51 -2.44 -0.92 0.93
CA ASP A 51 -3.22 -0.79 -0.30
C ASP A 51 -4.10 0.47 -0.35
N GLY A 52 -4.02 1.33 0.67
CA GLY A 52 -4.83 2.54 0.78
C GLY A 52 -6.25 2.27 1.28
N GLY A 53 -6.48 1.12 1.93
CA GLY A 53 -7.77 0.68 2.43
C GLY A 53 -8.66 0.21 1.30
N TRP A 54 -8.15 -0.66 0.43
CA TRP A 54 -8.94 -1.27 -0.64
C TRP A 54 -9.67 -2.50 -0.13
N VAL A 55 -8.94 -3.44 0.49
CA VAL A 55 -9.48 -4.71 1.01
C VAL A 55 -10.10 -4.57 2.40
#